data_AF-A0AA96XUC4-F1
#
_entry.id   AF-A0AA96XUC4-F1
#
_cell.length_a   1.000
_cell.length_b   1.000
_cell.length_c   1.000
_cell.angle_alpha   90.00
_cell.angle_beta   90.00
_cell.angle_gamma   90.00
#
_symmetry.space_group_name_H-M   'P 1'
#
loop_
_entity.id
_entity.type
_entity.pdbx_description
1 polymer ?
#
loop_
_entity_poly.entity_id
_entity_poly.type
_entity_poly.pdbx_seq_one_letter_code
_entity_poly.pdbx_strand_id
1 'polypeptide(L)'
;MSFLDELWSAFRRDIDAMPMFLKELAPHLQDLLAEAEGASLEELFSRANRTEGALLEALAWLWGRTLGAPATVTRVDALDVAEGEVRLFPGGLQVASDVSNRGILVVAGDVAVGGEFGDGDVGCAAVVAGSLQCRLANVQGVLRVGGVLDAAQLVFANNDPEPLVARAGLRAPLTLHQLGRTLDAKFTDGLVVENEVTASQVSSLKALLPAAVFHDIDLSDEDEDVSISLDEVLDVEALYASAGEGTLVSSLG
;
A
#
# COMPACT_ATOMS: atom_id res chain seq x y z
N MET A 1 -22.74 -10.73 22.76
CA MET A 1 -22.07 -9.47 22.39
C MET A 1 -22.03 -9.47 20.88
N SER A 2 -22.56 -8.43 20.23
CA SER A 2 -22.49 -8.33 18.76
C SER A 2 -21.07 -7.98 18.34
N PHE A 3 -20.65 -8.31 17.11
CA PHE A 3 -19.30 -7.94 16.64
C PHE A 3 -19.06 -6.42 16.71
N LEU A 4 -20.13 -5.64 16.47
CA LEU A 4 -20.09 -4.19 16.52
C LEU A 4 -19.84 -3.69 17.96
N ASP A 5 -20.37 -4.38 18.97
CA ASP A 5 -20.02 -4.10 20.38
C ASP A 5 -18.53 -4.37 20.63
N GLU A 6 -17.95 -5.41 20.02
CA GLU A 6 -16.53 -5.73 20.14
C GLU A 6 -15.65 -4.67 19.48
N LEU A 7 -16.02 -4.20 18.29
CA LEU A 7 -15.35 -3.08 17.62
C LEU A 7 -15.46 -1.79 18.43
N TRP A 8 -16.63 -1.45 18.96
CA TRP A 8 -16.80 -0.28 19.84
C TRP A 8 -15.95 -0.40 21.10
N SER A 9 -15.90 -1.59 21.70
CA SER A 9 -15.06 -1.84 22.86
C SER A 9 -13.58 -1.74 22.52
N ALA A 10 -13.14 -2.25 21.37
CA ALA A 10 -11.77 -2.13 20.90
C ALA A 10 -11.42 -0.67 20.60
N PHE A 11 -12.33 0.09 19.99
CA PHE A 11 -12.10 1.48 19.62
C PHE A 11 -11.84 2.30 20.87
N ARG A 12 -12.73 2.22 21.86
CA ARG A 12 -12.56 2.94 23.13
C ARG A 12 -11.31 2.55 23.91
N ARG A 13 -10.90 1.29 23.82
CA ARG A 13 -9.75 0.75 24.54
C ARG A 13 -8.41 1.09 23.87
N ASP A 14 -8.37 0.99 22.53
CA ASP A 14 -7.13 0.96 21.76
C ASP A 14 -6.89 2.20 20.89
N ILE A 15 -7.81 3.19 20.85
CA ILE A 15 -7.65 4.44 20.08
C ILE A 15 -6.33 5.16 20.39
N ASP A 16 -5.86 5.13 21.64
CA ASP A 16 -4.60 5.78 22.02
C ASP A 16 -3.36 4.98 21.63
N ALA A 17 -3.51 3.68 21.35
CA ALA A 17 -2.46 2.82 20.81
C ALA A 17 -2.48 2.76 19.27
N MET A 18 -3.48 3.38 18.65
CA MET A 18 -3.59 3.46 17.20
C MET A 18 -2.42 4.29 16.63
N PRO A 19 -1.78 3.86 15.52
CA PRO A 19 -0.78 4.66 14.83
C PRO A 19 -1.30 6.06 14.54
N MET A 20 -0.44 7.08 14.70
CA MET A 20 -0.84 8.49 14.66
C MET A 20 -1.64 8.84 13.39
N PHE A 21 -1.20 8.35 12.23
CA PHE A 21 -1.86 8.58 10.94
C PHE A 21 -3.27 7.94 10.86
N LEU A 22 -3.52 6.82 11.54
CA LEU A 22 -4.88 6.23 11.63
C LEU A 22 -5.72 6.93 12.70
N LYS A 23 -5.09 7.46 13.74
CA LYS A 23 -5.79 8.16 14.84
C LYS A 23 -6.52 9.41 14.34
N GLU A 24 -6.02 10.06 13.30
CA GLU A 24 -6.70 11.18 12.62
C GLU A 24 -8.05 10.77 12.01
N LEU A 25 -8.21 9.50 11.66
CA LEU A 25 -9.45 8.92 11.15
C LEU A 25 -10.40 8.48 12.25
N ALA A 26 -10.05 8.65 13.54
CA ALA A 26 -10.90 8.23 14.64
C ALA A 26 -12.31 8.83 14.62
N PRO A 27 -12.53 10.12 14.28
CA PRO A 27 -13.88 10.66 14.12
C PRO A 27 -14.68 9.94 13.02
N HIS A 28 -14.06 9.69 11.87
CA HIS A 28 -14.69 8.97 10.75
C HIS A 28 -14.99 7.51 11.09
N LEU A 29 -14.09 6.82 11.81
CA LEU A 29 -14.35 5.49 12.35
C LEU A 29 -15.52 5.51 13.34
N GLN A 30 -15.60 6.52 14.21
CA GLN A 30 -16.68 6.66 15.18
C GLN A 30 -18.03 6.83 14.48
N ASP A 31 -18.09 7.67 13.46
CA ASP A 31 -19.30 7.91 12.66
C ASP A 31 -19.69 6.64 11.89
N LEU A 32 -18.72 5.97 11.25
CA LEU A 32 -18.94 4.72 10.53
C LEU A 32 -19.52 3.63 11.46
N LEU A 33 -19.00 3.48 12.68
CA LEU A 33 -19.48 2.51 13.66
C LEU A 33 -20.86 2.87 14.24
N ALA A 34 -21.19 4.16 14.32
CA ALA A 34 -22.48 4.64 14.80
C ALA A 34 -23.60 4.39 13.77
N GLU A 35 -23.30 4.53 12.48
CA GLU A 35 -24.24 4.33 11.38
C GLU A 35 -24.41 2.87 10.94
N ALA A 36 -23.65 1.95 11.55
CA ALA A 36 -23.57 0.54 11.18
C ALA A 36 -24.49 -0.39 11.99
N GLU A 37 -25.49 0.15 12.70
CA GLU A 37 -26.42 -0.68 13.47
C GLU A 37 -27.13 -1.70 12.55
N GLY A 38 -27.00 -2.99 12.88
CA GLY A 38 -27.55 -4.10 12.09
C GLY A 38 -26.78 -4.46 10.82
N ALA A 39 -25.69 -3.76 10.50
CA ALA A 39 -24.84 -4.09 9.35
C ALA A 39 -24.00 -5.36 9.62
N SER A 40 -23.74 -6.12 8.57
CA SER A 40 -22.70 -7.15 8.56
C SER A 40 -21.30 -6.54 8.57
N LEU A 41 -20.29 -7.36 8.90
CA LEU A 41 -18.89 -6.93 8.89
C LEU A 41 -18.45 -6.58 7.47
N GLU A 42 -18.88 -7.36 6.48
CA GLU A 42 -18.64 -7.15 5.06
C GLU A 42 -19.22 -5.81 4.57
N GLU A 43 -20.45 -5.49 4.97
CA GLU A 43 -21.06 -4.19 4.67
C GLU A 43 -20.30 -3.03 5.30
N LEU A 44 -19.76 -3.22 6.51
CA LEU A 44 -18.96 -2.21 7.19
C LEU A 44 -17.66 -1.91 6.43
N PHE A 45 -16.92 -2.94 6.02
CA PHE A 45 -15.71 -2.79 5.19
C PHE A 45 -16.04 -2.22 3.81
N SER A 46 -17.15 -2.64 3.20
CA SER A 46 -17.62 -2.07 1.92
C SER A 46 -17.95 -0.58 2.04
N ARG A 47 -18.55 -0.14 3.15
CA ARG A 47 -18.79 1.28 3.44
C ARG A 47 -17.48 2.05 3.62
N ALA A 48 -16.55 1.53 4.43
CA ALA A 48 -15.25 2.15 4.63
C ALA A 48 -14.51 2.38 3.29
N ASN A 49 -14.48 1.37 2.42
CA ASN A 49 -13.84 1.45 1.11
C ASN A 49 -14.41 2.55 0.21
N ARG A 50 -15.73 2.79 0.27
CA ARG A 50 -16.39 3.82 -0.55
C ARG A 50 -16.14 5.25 -0.06
N THR A 51 -15.74 5.40 1.19
CA THR A 51 -15.46 6.71 1.78
C THR A 51 -14.00 7.08 1.53
N GLU A 52 -13.07 6.25 2.01
CA GLU A 52 -11.64 6.53 1.94
C GLU A 52 -10.82 5.26 2.18
N GLY A 53 -9.79 5.01 1.37
CA GLY A 53 -8.92 3.84 1.53
C GLY A 53 -8.22 3.79 2.91
N ALA A 54 -7.86 4.94 3.47
CA ALA A 54 -7.26 5.03 4.79
C ALA A 54 -8.24 4.62 5.92
N LEU A 55 -9.54 4.90 5.74
CA LEU A 55 -10.58 4.47 6.68
C LEU A 55 -10.72 2.93 6.68
N LEU A 56 -10.55 2.29 5.52
CA LEU A 56 -10.52 0.83 5.40
C LEU A 56 -9.35 0.21 6.18
N GLU A 57 -8.17 0.81 6.10
CA GLU A 57 -6.98 0.43 6.87
C GLU A 57 -7.20 0.60 8.38
N ALA A 58 -7.79 1.73 8.78
CA ALA A 58 -8.09 2.01 10.18
C ALA A 58 -9.09 1.00 10.78
N LEU A 59 -10.11 0.64 10.00
CA LEU A 59 -11.09 -0.38 10.39
C LEU A 59 -10.45 -1.78 10.47
N ALA A 60 -9.58 -2.13 9.52
CA ALA A 60 -8.85 -3.41 9.54
C ALA A 60 -7.94 -3.53 10.77
N TRP A 61 -7.20 -2.45 11.09
CA TRP A 61 -6.37 -2.38 12.28
C TRP A 61 -7.21 -2.59 13.54
N LEU A 62 -8.34 -1.89 13.65
CA LEU A 62 -9.25 -1.99 14.78
C LEU A 62 -9.85 -3.40 14.89
N TRP A 63 -10.26 -3.98 13.77
CA TRP A 63 -10.78 -5.34 13.72
C TRP A 63 -9.75 -6.36 14.22
N GLY A 64 -8.48 -6.24 13.80
CA GLY A 64 -7.38 -7.07 14.31
C GLY A 64 -7.27 -7.06 15.85
N ARG A 65 -7.56 -5.93 16.49
CA ARG A 65 -7.55 -5.79 17.96
C ARG A 65 -8.69 -6.51 18.67
N THR A 66 -9.77 -6.85 17.96
CA THR A 66 -10.88 -7.64 18.54
C THR A 66 -10.56 -9.12 18.64
N LEU A 67 -9.65 -9.63 17.80
CA LEU A 67 -9.52 -11.06 17.51
C LEU A 67 -8.70 -11.84 18.56
N GLY A 68 -7.97 -11.14 19.44
CA GLY A 68 -7.12 -11.77 20.45
C GLY A 68 -5.97 -12.59 19.86
N ALA A 69 -5.12 -13.18 20.72
CA ALA A 69 -3.95 -13.95 20.31
C ALA A 69 -4.08 -15.46 20.58
N PRO A 70 -3.50 -16.34 19.73
CA PRO A 70 -2.91 -16.07 18.42
C PRO A 70 -3.93 -16.24 17.29
N ALA A 71 -3.99 -15.27 16.38
CA ALA A 71 -4.87 -15.32 15.22
C ALA A 71 -4.48 -16.49 14.29
N THR A 72 -5.48 -17.25 13.82
CA THR A 72 -5.27 -18.41 12.94
C THR A 72 -4.79 -18.00 11.56
N VAL A 73 -3.82 -18.74 11.00
CA VAL A 73 -3.41 -18.58 9.59
C VAL A 73 -4.28 -19.46 8.71
N THR A 74 -5.01 -18.84 7.78
CA THR A 74 -5.79 -19.54 6.76
C THR A 74 -4.89 -19.94 5.60
N ARG A 75 -4.99 -21.18 5.14
CA ARG A 75 -4.19 -21.71 4.02
C ARG A 75 -5.10 -22.08 2.86
N VAL A 76 -4.79 -21.58 1.67
CA VAL A 76 -5.51 -21.88 0.43
C VAL A 76 -4.52 -22.09 -0.72
N ASP A 77 -4.93 -22.84 -1.74
CA ASP A 77 -4.06 -23.10 -2.90
C ASP A 77 -3.97 -21.86 -3.81
N ALA A 78 -5.11 -21.24 -4.11
CA ALA A 78 -5.23 -19.99 -4.85
C ALA A 78 -6.41 -19.18 -4.27
N LEU A 79 -6.40 -17.87 -4.46
CA LEU A 79 -7.48 -16.99 -4.00
C LEU A 79 -7.95 -16.11 -5.16
N ASP A 80 -9.24 -16.20 -5.47
CA ASP A 80 -9.94 -15.25 -6.35
C ASP A 80 -10.99 -14.53 -5.51
N VAL A 81 -10.93 -13.21 -5.49
CA VAL A 81 -11.95 -12.34 -4.90
C VAL A 81 -12.69 -11.68 -6.04
N ALA A 82 -13.96 -12.03 -6.20
CA ALA A 82 -14.75 -11.55 -7.33
C ALA A 82 -15.13 -10.07 -7.17
N GLU A 83 -15.57 -9.47 -8.27
CA GLU A 83 -16.09 -8.10 -8.28
C GLU A 83 -17.29 -7.97 -7.33
N GLY A 84 -17.26 -6.94 -6.48
CA GLY A 84 -18.28 -6.69 -5.45
C GLY A 84 -18.22 -7.64 -4.25
N GLU A 85 -17.30 -8.62 -4.24
CA GLU A 85 -17.08 -9.51 -3.08
C GLU A 85 -16.24 -8.80 -2.01
N VAL A 86 -16.56 -9.07 -0.74
CA VAL A 86 -15.73 -8.68 0.41
C VAL A 86 -15.22 -9.96 1.08
N ARG A 87 -13.90 -10.15 1.07
CA ARG A 87 -13.22 -11.29 1.69
C ARG A 87 -12.42 -10.85 2.90
N LEU A 88 -12.78 -11.41 4.05
CA LEU A 88 -12.22 -11.03 5.34
C LEU A 88 -11.49 -12.22 5.97
N PHE A 89 -10.23 -12.02 6.33
CA PHE A 89 -9.42 -13.02 7.03
C PHE A 89 -9.01 -12.48 8.40
N PRO A 90 -9.54 -13.05 9.51
CA PRO A 90 -9.30 -12.55 10.87
C PRO A 90 -7.88 -12.83 11.42
N GLY A 91 -6.98 -13.36 10.61
CA GLY A 91 -5.62 -13.65 11.01
C GLY A 91 -4.70 -13.57 9.81
N GLY A 92 -3.70 -14.44 9.75
CA GLY A 92 -2.83 -14.51 8.58
C GLY A 92 -3.48 -15.25 7.40
N LEU A 93 -2.96 -15.02 6.21
CA LEU A 93 -3.34 -15.71 4.99
C LEU A 93 -2.09 -16.25 4.28
N GLN A 94 -2.11 -17.54 3.95
CA GLN A 94 -1.08 -18.18 3.14
C GLN A 94 -1.72 -18.74 1.86
N VAL A 95 -1.26 -18.25 0.71
CA VAL A 95 -1.73 -18.66 -0.62
C VAL A 95 -0.57 -19.34 -1.34
N ALA A 96 -0.75 -20.59 -1.76
CA ALA A 96 0.33 -21.37 -2.37
C ALA A 96 0.71 -20.87 -3.77
N SER A 97 -0.29 -20.47 -4.57
CA SER A 97 -0.15 -19.92 -5.91
C SER A 97 -0.43 -18.42 -5.91
N ASP A 98 -1.45 -17.97 -6.65
CA ASP A 98 -1.70 -16.57 -6.93
C ASP A 98 -2.95 -16.05 -6.22
N VAL A 99 -2.96 -14.74 -5.99
CA VAL A 99 -4.12 -13.96 -5.55
C VAL A 99 -4.59 -13.10 -6.72
N SER A 100 -5.87 -13.20 -7.05
CA SER A 100 -6.55 -12.33 -8.00
C SER A 100 -7.65 -11.58 -7.25
N ASN A 101 -7.38 -10.32 -6.89
CA ASN A 101 -8.35 -9.46 -6.22
C ASN A 101 -9.03 -8.53 -7.21
N ARG A 102 -10.34 -8.70 -7.38
CA ARG A 102 -11.24 -7.78 -8.10
C ARG A 102 -12.31 -7.17 -7.18
N GLY A 103 -12.19 -7.36 -5.87
CA GLY A 103 -13.15 -6.90 -4.87
C GLY A 103 -12.44 -6.22 -3.69
N ILE A 104 -12.91 -6.50 -2.48
CA ILE A 104 -12.30 -6.00 -1.24
C ILE A 104 -11.70 -7.18 -0.48
N LEU A 105 -10.38 -7.20 -0.33
CA LEU A 105 -9.65 -8.19 0.45
C LEU A 105 -9.09 -7.54 1.72
N VAL A 106 -9.47 -8.04 2.89
CA VAL A 106 -8.92 -7.57 4.17
C VAL A 106 -8.34 -8.73 4.95
N VAL A 107 -7.07 -8.62 5.33
CA VAL A 107 -6.36 -9.58 6.15
C VAL A 107 -5.84 -8.87 7.40
N ALA A 108 -6.31 -9.30 8.57
CA ALA A 108 -5.96 -8.68 9.85
C ALA A 108 -4.54 -9.03 10.34
N GLY A 109 -3.87 -10.01 9.72
CA GLY A 109 -2.51 -10.42 10.01
C GLY A 109 -1.59 -10.36 8.79
N ASP A 110 -0.54 -11.19 8.81
CA ASP A 110 0.44 -11.28 7.72
C ASP A 110 -0.09 -12.10 6.54
N VAL A 111 0.37 -11.75 5.33
CA VAL A 111 0.05 -12.45 4.10
C VAL A 111 1.32 -13.00 3.46
N ALA A 112 1.29 -14.26 3.06
CA ALA A 112 2.33 -14.89 2.25
C ALA A 112 1.72 -15.52 0.98
N VAL A 113 2.18 -15.09 -0.19
CA VAL A 113 1.74 -15.58 -1.50
C VAL A 113 2.92 -16.19 -2.24
N GLY A 114 2.80 -17.44 -2.67
CA GLY A 114 3.87 -18.13 -3.40
C GLY A 114 4.09 -17.58 -4.82
N GLY A 115 3.06 -17.00 -5.42
CA GLY A 115 3.06 -16.43 -6.76
C GLY A 115 2.80 -14.93 -6.80
N GLU A 116 1.91 -14.52 -7.71
CA GLU A 116 1.48 -13.14 -7.93
C GLU A 116 0.39 -12.72 -6.93
N PHE A 117 0.52 -11.50 -6.41
CA PHE A 117 -0.56 -10.78 -5.74
C PHE A 117 -1.09 -9.72 -6.70
N GLY A 118 -2.20 -10.01 -7.37
CA GLY A 118 -2.86 -9.10 -8.29
C GLY A 118 -4.01 -8.36 -7.61
N ASP A 119 -4.00 -7.03 -7.70
CA ASP A 119 -5.09 -6.15 -7.29
C ASP A 119 -5.53 -5.32 -8.50
N GLY A 120 -6.55 -5.81 -9.19
CA GLY A 120 -6.61 -5.74 -10.65
C GLY A 120 -7.55 -4.72 -11.28
N ASP A 121 -8.23 -3.86 -10.51
CA ASP A 121 -9.10 -2.84 -11.13
C ASP A 121 -9.34 -1.62 -10.21
N VAL A 122 -9.73 -0.51 -10.82
CA VAL A 122 -10.13 0.72 -10.13
C VAL A 122 -11.36 0.44 -9.26
N GLY A 123 -11.27 0.74 -7.96
CA GLY A 123 -12.31 0.46 -6.97
C GLY A 123 -12.14 -0.87 -6.22
N CYS A 124 -11.17 -1.69 -6.59
CA CYS A 124 -10.70 -2.81 -5.78
C CYS A 124 -9.79 -2.31 -4.65
N ALA A 125 -9.83 -3.00 -3.51
CA ALA A 125 -8.94 -2.68 -2.40
C ALA A 125 -8.44 -3.93 -1.70
N ALA A 126 -7.16 -3.93 -1.37
CA ALA A 126 -6.51 -4.92 -0.54
C ALA A 126 -5.88 -4.24 0.69
N VAL A 127 -6.24 -4.71 1.88
CA VAL A 127 -5.66 -4.26 3.15
C VAL A 127 -5.05 -5.44 3.87
N VAL A 128 -3.75 -5.34 4.15
CA VAL A 128 -2.99 -6.28 4.96
C VAL A 128 -2.52 -5.53 6.20
N ALA A 129 -3.13 -5.79 7.36
CA ALA A 129 -2.75 -5.08 8.59
C ALA A 129 -1.34 -5.48 9.08
N GLY A 130 -0.86 -6.68 8.71
CA GLY A 130 0.50 -7.14 8.92
C GLY A 130 1.44 -6.86 7.73
N SER A 131 2.40 -7.74 7.51
CA SER A 131 3.31 -7.69 6.35
C SER A 131 2.79 -8.52 5.18
N LEU A 132 3.14 -8.14 3.96
CA LEU A 132 2.82 -8.88 2.74
C LEU A 132 4.12 -9.38 2.09
N GLN A 133 4.23 -10.69 1.94
CA GLN A 133 5.30 -11.33 1.18
C GLN A 133 4.73 -11.96 -0.09
N CYS A 134 5.30 -11.66 -1.26
CA CYS A 134 4.92 -12.30 -2.52
C CYS A 134 6.10 -12.39 -3.50
N ARG A 135 5.93 -13.12 -4.61
CA ARG A 135 6.93 -13.11 -5.69
C ARG A 135 6.76 -11.86 -6.56
N LEU A 136 5.53 -11.56 -6.94
CA LEU A 136 5.16 -10.41 -7.76
C LEU A 136 3.99 -9.70 -7.09
N ALA A 137 4.08 -8.40 -6.85
CA ALA A 137 2.92 -7.57 -6.50
C ALA A 137 2.52 -6.79 -7.76
N ASN A 138 1.29 -6.97 -8.24
CA ASN A 138 0.75 -6.27 -9.39
C ASN A 138 -0.44 -5.43 -8.93
N VAL A 139 -0.20 -4.14 -8.72
CA VAL A 139 -1.13 -3.23 -8.05
C VAL A 139 -1.67 -2.23 -9.07
N GLN A 140 -2.97 -2.33 -9.34
CA GLN A 140 -3.72 -1.41 -10.19
C GLN A 140 -4.85 -0.70 -9.42
N GLY A 141 -5.37 -1.35 -8.37
CA GLY A 141 -6.29 -0.77 -7.38
C GLY A 141 -5.56 -0.17 -6.18
N VAL A 142 -6.14 -0.31 -4.98
CA VAL A 142 -5.57 0.20 -3.73
C VAL A 142 -5.01 -0.94 -2.88
N LEU A 143 -3.69 -0.97 -2.67
CA LEU A 143 -3.00 -1.87 -1.75
C LEU A 143 -2.45 -1.11 -0.53
N ARG A 144 -2.89 -1.50 0.68
CA ARG A 144 -2.37 -0.96 1.95
C ARG A 144 -1.80 -2.08 2.81
N VAL A 145 -0.53 -1.94 3.18
CA VAL A 145 0.22 -2.89 4.02
C VAL A 145 0.69 -2.17 5.28
N GLY A 146 0.19 -2.60 6.44
CA GLY A 146 0.53 -2.02 7.75
C GLY A 146 1.95 -2.35 8.20
N GLY A 147 2.52 -3.44 7.69
CA GLY A 147 3.89 -3.86 7.89
C GLY A 147 4.77 -3.59 6.68
N VAL A 148 5.66 -4.54 6.38
CA VAL A 148 6.58 -4.48 5.23
C VAL A 148 5.93 -5.15 4.03
N LEU A 149 6.03 -4.53 2.86
CA LEU A 149 5.79 -5.19 1.57
C LEU A 149 7.10 -5.75 1.04
N ASP A 150 7.24 -7.08 1.01
CA ASP A 150 8.41 -7.80 0.51
C ASP A 150 8.02 -8.56 -0.78
N ALA A 151 8.50 -8.07 -1.92
CA ALA A 151 8.20 -8.66 -3.22
C ALA A 151 9.47 -8.78 -4.07
N ALA A 152 9.62 -9.88 -4.81
CA ALA A 152 10.74 -10.00 -5.74
C ALA A 152 10.61 -9.02 -6.93
N GLN A 153 9.38 -8.56 -7.22
CA GLN A 153 9.08 -7.49 -8.17
C GLN A 153 7.75 -6.82 -7.79
N LEU A 154 7.67 -5.50 -7.94
CA LEU A 154 6.43 -4.73 -7.80
C LEU A 154 6.09 -4.08 -9.13
N VAL A 155 5.01 -4.49 -9.76
CA VAL A 155 4.40 -3.84 -10.92
C VAL A 155 3.29 -2.91 -10.43
N PHE A 156 3.36 -1.64 -10.82
CA PHE A 156 2.45 -0.61 -10.32
C PHE A 156 1.85 0.22 -11.45
N ALA A 157 0.53 0.40 -11.45
CA ALA A 157 -0.19 1.33 -12.31
C ALA A 157 -0.82 2.47 -11.49
N ASN A 158 -0.42 3.71 -11.79
CA ASN A 158 -0.88 4.90 -11.07
C ASN A 158 -2.28 5.34 -11.54
N ASN A 159 -3.32 4.61 -11.16
CA ASN A 159 -4.71 4.90 -11.55
C ASN A 159 -5.54 5.56 -10.42
N ASP A 160 -5.00 5.66 -9.20
CA ASP A 160 -5.62 6.22 -8.00
C ASP A 160 -4.63 7.21 -7.34
N PRO A 161 -5.07 8.27 -6.62
CA PRO A 161 -4.15 9.16 -5.91
C PRO A 161 -3.28 8.47 -4.83
N GLU A 162 -3.73 7.35 -4.23
CA GLU A 162 -2.92 6.59 -3.25
C GLU A 162 -3.01 5.07 -3.46
N PRO A 163 -2.48 4.51 -4.57
CA PRO A 163 -2.73 3.11 -4.92
C PRO A 163 -1.87 2.13 -4.11
N LEU A 164 -0.78 2.58 -3.49
CA LEU A 164 0.11 1.73 -2.72
C LEU A 164 0.63 2.42 -1.47
N VAL A 165 0.42 1.78 -0.31
CA VAL A 165 0.97 2.21 0.97
C VAL A 165 1.61 1.02 1.68
N ALA A 166 2.90 1.12 2.04
CA ALA A 166 3.60 0.12 2.85
C ALA A 166 4.25 0.78 4.07
N ARG A 167 3.56 0.73 5.23
CA ARG A 167 3.83 1.60 6.39
C ARG A 167 5.18 1.36 7.05
N ALA A 168 5.64 0.10 7.13
CA ALA A 168 6.93 -0.23 7.73
C ALA A 168 8.06 -0.35 6.69
N GLY A 169 7.76 -0.18 5.41
CA GLY A 169 8.74 -0.15 4.33
C GLY A 169 8.38 -1.03 3.12
N LEU A 170 9.06 -0.75 2.01
CA LEU A 170 8.96 -1.48 0.76
C LEU A 170 10.31 -2.15 0.46
N ARG A 171 10.29 -3.47 0.25
CA ARG A 171 11.44 -4.29 -0.16
C ARG A 171 11.10 -4.95 -1.49
N ALA A 172 11.16 -4.18 -2.57
CA ALA A 172 10.94 -4.71 -3.91
C ALA A 172 11.69 -3.88 -4.95
N PRO A 173 12.22 -4.52 -6.02
CA PRO A 173 12.45 -3.83 -7.28
C PRO A 173 11.09 -3.30 -7.80
N LEU A 174 10.95 -1.98 -7.88
CA LEU A 174 9.78 -1.29 -8.43
C LEU A 174 9.87 -1.31 -9.95
N THR A 175 8.78 -1.68 -10.62
CA THR A 175 8.50 -1.67 -12.05
C THR A 175 7.28 -0.75 -12.30
N LEU A 176 7.50 0.51 -12.67
CA LEU A 176 6.40 1.44 -12.98
C LEU A 176 5.78 1.13 -14.35
N HIS A 177 4.46 1.02 -14.43
CA HIS A 177 3.67 0.94 -15.67
C HIS A 177 2.74 2.17 -15.77
N GLN A 178 3.27 3.32 -16.19
CA GLN A 178 2.45 4.36 -16.80
C GLN A 178 2.55 4.23 -18.31
N LEU A 179 1.41 4.16 -19.01
CA LEU A 179 1.30 4.31 -20.46
C LEU A 179 2.42 3.60 -21.27
N GLY A 180 2.60 2.30 -21.02
CA GLY A 180 3.27 1.39 -21.95
C GLY A 180 4.78 1.18 -21.82
N ARG A 181 5.45 1.57 -20.72
CA ARG A 181 6.89 1.25 -20.51
C ARG A 181 7.22 0.97 -19.03
N THR A 182 8.25 0.15 -18.80
CA THR A 182 8.70 -0.45 -17.52
C THR A 182 9.96 0.26 -16.99
N LEU A 183 10.03 0.54 -15.67
CA LEU A 183 11.22 1.10 -14.99
C LEU A 183 11.60 0.24 -13.78
N ASP A 184 12.76 -0.44 -13.77
CA ASP A 184 13.23 -1.26 -12.63
C ASP A 184 14.10 -0.45 -11.65
N ALA A 185 13.67 -0.30 -10.39
CA ALA A 185 14.46 0.37 -9.34
C ALA A 185 14.42 -0.40 -8.01
N LYS A 186 15.59 -0.75 -7.46
CA LYS A 186 15.71 -1.42 -6.16
C LYS A 186 15.84 -0.39 -5.04
N PHE A 187 14.93 -0.42 -4.08
CA PHE A 187 14.98 0.46 -2.90
C PHE A 187 15.12 -0.36 -1.62
N THR A 188 16.09 0.01 -0.79
CA THR A 188 16.26 -0.53 0.57
C THR A 188 15.59 0.33 1.63
N ASP A 189 15.29 1.59 1.30
CA ASP A 189 14.53 2.52 2.13
C ASP A 189 13.47 3.15 1.21
N GLY A 190 12.20 3.07 1.63
CA GLY A 190 11.04 3.31 0.78
C GLY A 190 11.10 4.65 0.06
N LEU A 191 11.06 4.61 -1.27
CA LEU A 191 10.78 5.81 -2.06
C LEU A 191 9.27 6.02 -2.04
N VAL A 192 8.82 6.98 -1.22
CA VAL A 192 7.51 7.60 -1.40
C VAL A 192 7.71 8.62 -2.52
N VAL A 193 7.08 8.36 -3.68
CA VAL A 193 7.07 9.31 -4.78
C VAL A 193 5.81 10.15 -4.62
N GLU A 194 5.92 11.22 -3.84
CA GLU A 194 4.92 12.28 -3.84
C GLU A 194 5.01 13.06 -5.16
N ASN A 195 3.91 13.67 -5.60
CA ASN A 195 3.90 14.52 -6.81
C ASN A 195 4.84 15.73 -6.67
N GLU A 196 5.25 16.04 -5.44
CA GLU A 196 6.18 17.10 -5.10
C GLU A 196 7.27 16.55 -4.17
N VAL A 197 8.48 17.10 -4.29
CA VAL A 197 9.69 16.67 -3.57
C VAL A 197 10.47 17.88 -3.08
N THR A 198 11.07 17.78 -1.89
CA THR A 198 11.95 18.80 -1.33
C THR A 198 13.37 18.71 -1.90
N ALA A 199 14.15 19.78 -1.80
CA ALA A 199 15.55 19.81 -2.24
C ALA A 199 16.42 18.69 -1.60
N SER A 200 16.12 18.30 -0.36
CA SER A 200 16.78 17.19 0.34
C SER A 200 16.44 15.82 -0.27
N GLN A 201 15.18 15.62 -0.67
CA GLN A 201 14.73 14.42 -1.38
C GLN A 201 15.30 14.37 -2.80
N VAL A 202 15.37 15.52 -3.51
CA VAL A 202 16.03 15.59 -4.82
C VAL A 202 17.51 15.25 -4.71
N SER A 203 18.21 15.72 -3.68
CA SER A 203 19.62 15.37 -3.43
C SER A 203 19.80 13.88 -3.19
N SER A 204 18.87 13.26 -2.47
CA SER A 204 18.84 11.81 -2.25
C SER A 204 18.59 11.05 -3.56
N LEU A 205 17.65 11.53 -4.39
CA LEU A 205 17.40 10.99 -5.72
C LEU A 205 18.65 11.10 -6.62
N LYS A 206 19.35 12.24 -6.63
CA LYS A 206 20.58 12.48 -7.42
C LYS A 206 21.73 11.53 -7.03
N ALA A 207 21.76 11.07 -5.79
CA ALA A 207 22.73 10.06 -5.34
C ALA A 207 22.38 8.64 -5.82
N LEU A 208 21.12 8.40 -6.16
CA LEU A 208 20.57 7.08 -6.45
C LEU A 208 20.33 6.83 -7.94
N LEU A 209 20.09 7.87 -8.72
CA LEU A 209 19.76 7.78 -10.14
C LEU A 209 20.87 8.41 -11.01
N PRO A 210 21.05 7.97 -12.28
CA PRO A 210 22.05 8.56 -13.17
C PRO A 210 21.79 10.04 -13.40
N ALA A 211 22.84 10.87 -13.41
CA ALA A 211 22.69 12.32 -13.59
C ALA A 211 21.92 12.73 -14.86
N ALA A 212 21.92 11.88 -15.89
CA ALA A 212 21.20 12.09 -17.15
C ALA A 212 19.67 12.12 -17.00
N VAL A 213 19.13 11.67 -15.87
CA VAL A 213 17.68 11.54 -15.65
C VAL A 213 17.09 12.71 -14.87
N PHE A 214 17.92 13.70 -14.54
CA PHE A 214 17.50 14.93 -13.89
C PHE A 214 17.46 16.04 -14.92
N HIS A 215 16.43 16.86 -14.85
CA HIS A 215 16.48 18.17 -15.46
C HIS A 215 17.56 19.02 -14.75
N ASP A 216 18.13 19.98 -15.47
CA ASP A 216 19.16 20.87 -14.95
C ASP A 216 18.50 21.90 -14.02
N ILE A 217 18.10 21.44 -12.83
CA ILE A 217 17.58 22.28 -11.75
C ILE A 217 18.74 22.70 -10.86
N ASP A 218 18.88 24.01 -10.71
CA ASP A 218 19.70 24.62 -9.69
C ASP A 218 18.95 24.62 -8.35
N LEU A 219 19.43 23.77 -7.43
CA LEU A 219 18.89 23.65 -6.07
C LEU A 219 19.75 24.41 -5.05
N SER A 220 20.73 25.21 -5.51
CA SER A 220 21.70 25.84 -4.61
C SER A 220 21.11 26.98 -3.77
N ASP A 221 19.95 27.50 -4.18
CA ASP A 221 19.26 28.63 -3.55
C ASP A 221 17.85 28.28 -3.00
N GLU A 222 17.43 27.01 -3.05
CA GLU A 222 16.11 26.56 -2.60
C GLU A 222 16.12 26.21 -1.09
N ASP A 223 15.17 26.75 -0.32
CA ASP A 223 14.99 26.39 1.09
C ASP A 223 14.53 24.92 1.21
N GLU A 224 14.97 24.21 2.26
CA GLU A 224 14.64 22.77 2.47
C GLU A 224 13.14 22.47 2.54
N ASP A 225 12.31 23.49 2.79
CA ASP A 225 10.86 23.39 2.93
C ASP A 225 10.09 23.65 1.60
N VAL A 226 10.78 23.92 0.49
CA VAL A 226 10.13 24.15 -0.81
C VAL A 226 9.77 22.82 -1.47
N SER A 227 8.49 22.68 -1.80
CA SER A 227 7.94 21.55 -2.54
C SER A 227 8.12 21.79 -4.05
N ILE A 228 8.88 20.93 -4.72
CA ILE A 228 9.20 21.02 -6.15
C ILE A 228 8.47 19.90 -6.88
N SER A 229 7.79 20.19 -7.98
CA SER A 229 7.12 19.15 -8.76
C SER A 229 8.14 18.09 -9.22
N LEU A 230 7.80 16.81 -9.06
CA LEU A 230 8.69 15.72 -9.47
C LEU A 230 8.98 15.75 -10.98
N ASP A 231 7.99 16.14 -11.78
CA ASP A 231 8.12 16.28 -13.24
C ASP A 231 9.04 17.44 -13.65
N GLU A 232 9.26 18.40 -12.75
CA GLU A 232 10.27 19.45 -12.98
C GLU A 232 11.66 18.91 -12.69
N VAL A 233 11.79 18.01 -11.71
CA VAL A 233 13.07 17.45 -11.23
C VAL A 233 13.61 16.35 -12.13
N LEU A 234 12.75 15.43 -12.53
CA LEU A 234 13.13 14.25 -13.28
C LEU A 234 12.80 14.45 -14.75
N ASP A 235 13.83 14.31 -15.59
CA ASP A 235 13.61 14.07 -17.01
C ASP A 235 13.10 12.64 -17.16
N VAL A 236 11.77 12.54 -17.13
CA VAL A 236 11.05 11.28 -17.26
C VAL A 236 11.47 10.54 -18.54
N GLU A 237 11.72 11.25 -19.65
CA GLU A 237 12.17 10.62 -20.91
C GLU A 237 13.60 10.06 -20.81
N ALA A 238 14.52 10.79 -20.17
CA ALA A 238 15.90 10.36 -19.98
C ALA A 238 16.05 9.27 -18.89
N LEU A 239 15.18 9.29 -17.88
CA LEU A 239 15.00 8.23 -16.90
C LEU A 239 14.65 6.91 -17.59
N TYR A 240 13.73 6.95 -18.56
CA TYR A 240 13.37 5.80 -19.38
C TYR A 240 14.48 5.35 -20.34
N ALA A 241 15.24 6.28 -20.94
CA ALA A 241 16.36 5.94 -21.82
C ALA A 241 17.48 5.20 -21.06
N SER A 242 17.78 5.64 -19.84
CA SER A 242 18.80 5.04 -18.97
C SER A 242 18.40 3.66 -18.43
N ALA A 243 17.09 3.41 -18.27
CA ALA A 243 16.56 2.10 -17.89
C ALA A 243 16.68 1.07 -19.04
N GLY A 244 16.45 1.48 -20.29
CA GLY A 244 16.52 0.61 -21.47
C GLY A 244 17.91 0.07 -21.80
N GLU A 245 18.97 0.74 -21.33
CA GLU A 245 20.37 0.33 -21.51
C GLU A 245 20.89 -0.59 -20.39
N GLY A 246 20.08 -0.90 -19.38
CA GLY A 246 20.48 -1.75 -18.25
C GLY A 246 21.40 -1.05 -17.23
N THR A 247 21.45 0.28 -17.26
CA THR A 247 22.40 1.11 -16.50
C THR A 247 21.91 1.49 -15.10
N LEU A 248 20.68 1.12 -14.72
CA LEU A 248 20.10 1.35 -13.38
C LEU A 248 20.51 0.29 -12.33
N VAL A 249 21.50 -0.55 -12.63
CA VAL A 249 22.15 -1.38 -11.62
C VAL A 249 23.19 -0.52 -10.92
N SER A 250 22.85 0.02 -9.74
CA SER A 250 23.90 0.45 -8.82
C SER A 250 24.68 -0.81 -8.42
N SER A 251 25.93 -0.86 -8.87
CA SER A 251 26.90 -1.85 -8.43
C SER A 251 27.44 -1.40 -7.08
N LEU A 252 26.75 -1.73 -5.99
CA LEU A 252 27.33 -1.68 -4.66
C LEU A 252 27.00 -3.00 -3.95
N GLY A 253 28.06 -3.67 -3.51
CA GLY A 253 28.03 -5.02 -2.94
C GLY A 253 27.77 -5.05 -1.44
#